data_AF-A0A5J4DSN7-F1
#
_entry.id   AF-A0A5J4DSN7-F1
#
_cell.length_a   1.000
_cell.length_b   1.000
_cell.length_c   1.000
_cell.angle_alpha   90.00
_cell.angle_beta   90.00
_cell.angle_gamma   90.00
#
_symmetry.space_group_name_H-M   'P 1'
#
loop_
_entity.id
_entity.type
_entity.pdbx_description
1 polymer ?
#
loop_
_entity_poly.entity_id
_entity_poly.type
_entity_poly.pdbx_seq_one_letter_code
_entity_poly.pdbx_strand_id
1 'polypeptide(L)'
;MHQDERGHEIATANGDAAEAINLAVDNFLHWKAAVMPQIGSALEADPDFGFAHVVNGLVLHGARNAAFRPKIEASLAAAKSVVAGMTERERLYVEALESAVAGRIAESVSTYETILAHHPLDLFAQRLSQMELFWIGEMNWSAEISGRVAMHWSASVPGYSVHLSCRSFDLEETRQFDEAERLGRAAVDLDREDVWGTHAVAHVMLMQARHDEGVAWLDGLKEHWGDANQMMLHLWWHRCLFHLERGEFEAVVDIYDQWVRNRDLPLLKSMPDLYIDMQNGASMLLRLELRGIDVGDRWNELAELTLDRLEDHTSPFTSPHFAIILAAAGRFEDADHLLRSMTVFAAEDKGTFGPRYAVASIPAAKAAIAHRRDEHQRVVDLLMPARQMLWQMGGSHAQRDLFFLILADSALKLGRTDLLNIVLDDIEYAGFSDAASRIGYRQAAAELH
;
A
#
# COMPACT_ATOMS: atom_id res chain seq x y z
N MET A 1 21.55 20.45 -19.69
CA MET A 1 21.64 19.86 -18.35
C MET A 1 21.04 20.84 -17.38
N HIS A 2 20.02 20.41 -16.66
CA HIS A 2 19.40 21.14 -15.57
C HIS A 2 19.71 20.42 -14.24
N GLN A 3 19.32 21.00 -13.12
CA GLN A 3 19.42 20.34 -11.81
C GLN A 3 18.08 20.41 -11.08
N ASP A 4 17.78 19.38 -10.29
CA ASP A 4 16.69 19.45 -9.31
C ASP A 4 17.08 20.29 -8.09
N GLU A 5 16.12 20.51 -7.18
CA GLU A 5 16.33 21.30 -5.95
C GLU A 5 17.33 20.69 -4.97
N ARG A 6 17.70 19.41 -5.14
CA ARG A 6 18.71 18.70 -4.35
C ARG A 6 20.06 18.59 -5.09
N GLY A 7 20.19 19.23 -6.26
CA GLY A 7 21.41 19.32 -7.03
C GLY A 7 21.69 18.12 -7.94
N HIS A 8 20.73 17.21 -8.15
CA HIS A 8 20.91 16.11 -9.08
C HIS A 8 20.76 16.59 -10.52
N GLU A 9 21.68 16.18 -11.39
CA GLU A 9 21.64 16.50 -12.81
C GLU A 9 20.44 15.84 -13.53
N ILE A 10 19.91 16.57 -14.51
CA ILE A 10 18.80 16.16 -15.37
C ILE A 10 19.22 16.32 -16.84
N ALA A 11 19.21 15.22 -17.58
CA ALA A 11 19.64 15.15 -18.97
C ALA A 11 18.55 15.58 -19.96
N THR A 12 18.30 16.90 -19.98
CA THR A 12 17.61 17.56 -21.10
C THR A 12 18.25 18.93 -21.38
N ALA A 13 18.05 19.41 -22.60
CA ALA A 13 18.37 20.78 -23.00
C ALA A 13 17.13 21.71 -22.94
N ASN A 14 15.94 21.14 -22.75
CA ASN A 14 14.68 21.88 -22.66
C ASN A 14 14.37 22.22 -21.19
N GLY A 15 14.36 23.51 -20.86
CA GLY A 15 14.10 23.99 -19.51
C GLY A 15 12.67 23.71 -19.04
N ASP A 16 11.68 23.83 -19.91
CA ASP A 16 10.27 23.57 -19.59
C ASP A 16 10.05 22.09 -19.27
N ALA A 17 10.73 21.20 -20.03
CA ALA A 17 10.69 19.77 -19.78
C ALA A 17 11.33 19.41 -18.42
N ALA A 18 12.45 20.04 -18.08
CA ALA A 18 13.13 19.85 -16.80
C ALA A 18 12.27 20.33 -15.60
N GLU A 19 11.61 21.48 -15.74
CA GLU A 19 10.71 22.01 -14.70
C GLU A 19 9.49 21.10 -14.51
N ALA A 20 8.86 20.68 -15.60
CA ALA A 20 7.69 19.81 -15.54
C ALA A 20 8.00 18.45 -14.91
N ILE A 21 9.13 17.80 -15.25
CA ILE A 21 9.47 16.52 -14.63
C ILE A 21 9.86 16.65 -13.16
N ASN A 22 10.52 17.75 -12.78
CA ASN A 22 10.81 18.04 -11.38
C ASN A 22 9.52 18.19 -10.57
N LEU A 23 8.54 18.93 -11.11
CA LEU A 23 7.23 19.07 -10.47
C LEU A 23 6.47 17.73 -10.43
N ALA A 24 6.60 16.88 -11.45
CA ALA A 24 6.01 15.55 -11.42
C ALA A 24 6.58 14.68 -10.29
N VAL A 25 7.91 14.67 -10.14
CA VAL A 25 8.59 13.95 -9.06
C VAL A 25 8.22 14.54 -7.71
N ASP A 26 8.20 15.86 -7.56
CA ASP A 26 7.78 16.53 -6.33
C ASP A 26 6.34 16.18 -5.94
N ASN A 27 5.41 16.21 -6.90
CA ASN A 27 4.02 15.79 -6.71
C ASN A 27 3.95 14.31 -6.29
N PHE A 28 4.77 13.44 -6.88
CA PHE A 28 4.82 12.03 -6.49
C PHE A 28 5.31 11.86 -5.04
N LEU A 29 6.35 12.59 -4.66
CA LEU A 29 6.94 12.54 -3.32
C LEU A 29 5.98 12.99 -2.22
N HIS A 30 5.11 13.95 -2.53
CA HIS A 30 4.08 14.51 -1.65
C HIS A 30 2.69 13.89 -1.86
N TRP A 31 2.58 12.77 -2.58
CA TRP A 31 1.32 12.08 -2.84
C TRP A 31 0.23 12.97 -3.48
N LYS A 32 0.60 13.96 -4.29
CA LYS A 32 -0.35 14.84 -4.98
C LYS A 32 -0.99 14.14 -6.18
N ALA A 33 -2.23 14.48 -6.51
CA ALA A 33 -2.94 13.87 -7.65
C ALA A 33 -2.33 14.21 -9.02
N ALA A 34 -1.69 15.38 -9.15
CA ALA A 34 -1.24 15.95 -10.42
C ALA A 34 0.15 15.45 -10.88
N VAL A 35 0.42 14.14 -10.83
CA VAL A 35 1.70 13.56 -11.32
C VAL A 35 1.69 13.38 -12.84
N MET A 36 0.73 12.60 -13.35
CA MET A 36 0.67 12.23 -14.78
C MET A 36 0.55 13.44 -15.73
N PRO A 37 -0.22 14.50 -15.43
CA PRO A 37 -0.25 15.68 -16.28
C PRO A 37 1.12 16.34 -16.46
N GLN A 38 1.94 16.39 -15.40
CA GLN A 38 3.27 17.01 -15.43
C GLN A 38 4.28 16.16 -16.20
N ILE A 39 4.19 14.83 -16.08
CA ILE A 39 4.94 13.91 -16.95
C ILE A 39 4.55 14.14 -18.42
N GLY A 40 3.25 14.29 -18.70
CA GLY A 40 2.75 14.62 -20.04
C GLY A 40 3.35 15.92 -20.59
N SER A 41 3.32 17.00 -19.81
CA SER A 41 3.93 18.28 -20.20
C SER A 41 5.43 18.17 -20.45
N ALA A 42 6.16 17.39 -19.66
CA ALA A 42 7.59 17.15 -19.89
C ALA A 42 7.84 16.45 -21.24
N LEU A 43 7.06 15.41 -21.54
CA LEU A 43 7.17 14.63 -22.79
C LEU A 43 6.65 15.38 -24.03
N GLU A 44 5.71 16.30 -23.86
CA GLU A 44 5.27 17.20 -24.93
C GLU A 44 6.36 18.23 -25.29
N ALA A 45 7.05 18.76 -24.28
CA ALA A 45 8.13 19.73 -24.45
C ALA A 45 9.42 19.10 -25.02
N ASP A 46 9.75 17.87 -24.60
CA ASP A 46 10.90 17.11 -25.07
C ASP A 46 10.54 15.61 -25.25
N PRO A 47 10.09 15.20 -26.45
CA PRO A 47 9.67 13.82 -26.72
C PRO A 47 10.78 12.77 -26.55
N ASP A 48 12.05 13.18 -26.64
CA ASP A 48 13.23 12.31 -26.49
C ASP A 48 13.79 12.36 -25.06
N PHE A 49 13.05 12.94 -24.10
CA PHE A 49 13.51 13.07 -22.72
C PHE A 49 13.49 11.74 -21.95
N GLY A 50 14.64 11.06 -21.95
CA GLY A 50 14.81 9.73 -21.35
C GLY A 50 14.38 9.63 -19.88
N PHE A 51 14.69 10.64 -19.06
CA PHE A 51 14.31 10.62 -17.64
C PHE A 51 12.78 10.71 -17.45
N ALA A 52 12.08 11.54 -18.23
CA ALA A 52 10.62 11.62 -18.18
C ALA A 52 9.95 10.30 -18.60
N HIS A 53 10.49 9.61 -19.61
CA HIS A 53 10.01 8.28 -20.01
C HIS A 53 10.16 7.26 -18.88
N VAL A 54 11.32 7.19 -18.20
CA VAL A 54 11.49 6.23 -17.11
C VAL A 54 10.63 6.56 -15.90
N VAL A 55 10.47 7.84 -15.54
CA VAL A 55 9.54 8.26 -14.47
C VAL A 55 8.11 7.85 -14.81
N ASN A 56 7.67 8.05 -16.06
CA ASN A 56 6.35 7.58 -16.53
C ASN A 56 6.18 6.08 -16.32
N GLY A 57 7.15 5.28 -16.74
CA GLY A 57 7.12 3.82 -16.59
C GLY A 57 7.06 3.39 -15.12
N LEU A 58 7.85 4.02 -14.24
CA LEU A 58 7.89 3.71 -12.81
C LEU A 58 6.60 4.09 -12.08
N VAL A 59 6.04 5.27 -12.37
CA VAL A 59 4.75 5.69 -11.79
C VAL A 59 3.61 4.77 -12.23
N LEU A 60 3.55 4.41 -13.51
CA LEU A 60 2.56 3.46 -14.03
C LEU A 60 2.75 2.05 -13.44
N HIS A 61 3.98 1.62 -13.21
CA HIS A 61 4.27 0.35 -12.53
C HIS A 61 3.76 0.34 -11.09
N GLY A 62 3.97 1.45 -10.35
CA GLY A 62 3.48 1.63 -8.98
C GLY A 62 1.96 1.68 -8.85
N ALA A 63 1.22 1.91 -9.94
CA ALA A 63 -0.25 1.86 -9.96
C ALA A 63 -0.82 0.44 -9.88
N ARG A 64 0.02 -0.61 -9.93
CA ARG A 64 -0.36 -2.03 -9.79
C ARG A 64 -1.60 -2.41 -10.59
N ASN A 65 -1.54 -2.13 -11.89
CA ASN A 65 -2.60 -2.47 -12.83
C ASN A 65 -1.99 -3.13 -14.08
N ALA A 66 -2.34 -4.39 -14.33
CA ALA A 66 -1.82 -5.15 -15.47
C ALA A 66 -2.12 -4.49 -16.83
N ALA A 67 -3.21 -3.71 -16.93
CA ALA A 67 -3.57 -2.99 -18.16
C ALA A 67 -2.55 -1.91 -18.55
N PHE A 68 -1.69 -1.46 -17.63
CA PHE A 68 -0.63 -0.49 -17.93
C PHE A 68 0.64 -1.12 -18.50
N ARG A 69 0.78 -2.45 -18.50
CA ARG A 69 1.98 -3.14 -19.01
C ARG A 69 2.43 -2.65 -20.39
N PRO A 70 1.57 -2.52 -21.42
CA PRO A 70 2.01 -2.02 -22.72
C PRO A 70 2.59 -0.60 -22.68
N LYS A 71 2.02 0.28 -21.83
CA LYS A 71 2.52 1.66 -21.67
C LYS A 71 3.85 1.71 -20.91
N ILE A 72 4.02 0.85 -19.91
CA ILE A 72 5.26 0.72 -19.15
C ILE A 72 6.38 0.22 -20.08
N GLU A 73 6.11 -0.82 -20.88
CA GLU A 73 7.07 -1.37 -21.85
C GLU A 73 7.45 -0.35 -22.94
N ALA A 74 6.47 0.43 -23.43
CA ALA A 74 6.74 1.53 -24.37
C ALA A 74 7.62 2.61 -23.75
N SER A 75 7.39 2.97 -22.48
CA SER A 75 8.19 3.94 -21.74
C SER A 75 9.63 3.46 -21.54
N LEU A 76 9.81 2.18 -21.18
CA LEU A 76 11.12 1.55 -21.07
C LEU A 76 11.86 1.55 -22.41
N ALA A 77 11.18 1.20 -23.50
CA ALA A 77 11.76 1.20 -24.84
C ALA A 77 12.19 2.60 -25.28
N ALA A 78 11.37 3.62 -25.00
CA ALA A 78 11.70 5.02 -25.29
C ALA A 78 12.89 5.52 -24.47
N ALA A 79 12.95 5.24 -23.17
CA ALA A 79 14.11 5.61 -22.35
C ALA A 79 15.41 4.91 -22.84
N LYS A 80 15.31 3.64 -23.25
CA LYS A 80 16.46 2.88 -23.77
C LYS A 80 16.99 3.42 -25.10
N SER A 81 16.15 3.99 -25.97
CA SER A 81 16.61 4.50 -27.27
C SER A 81 17.52 5.72 -27.14
N VAL A 82 17.42 6.46 -26.04
CA VAL A 82 18.19 7.68 -25.74
C VAL A 82 19.18 7.53 -24.58
N VAL A 83 19.37 6.31 -24.06
CA VAL A 83 20.16 6.01 -22.86
C VAL A 83 21.62 6.51 -22.90
N ALA A 84 22.19 6.62 -24.11
CA ALA A 84 23.55 7.13 -24.30
C ALA A 84 23.70 8.62 -23.92
N GLY A 85 22.60 9.38 -23.92
CA GLY A 85 22.57 10.79 -23.52
C GLY A 85 22.21 11.03 -22.06
N MET A 86 21.85 9.98 -21.31
CA MET A 86 21.41 10.07 -19.92
C MET A 86 22.60 10.14 -18.95
N THR A 87 22.38 10.68 -17.76
CA THR A 87 23.35 10.61 -16.65
C THR A 87 23.46 9.19 -16.09
N GLU A 88 24.48 8.93 -15.26
CA GLU A 88 24.61 7.63 -14.59
C GLU A 88 23.42 7.33 -13.66
N ARG A 89 22.98 8.35 -12.90
CA ARG A 89 21.79 8.26 -12.04
C ARG A 89 20.54 7.87 -12.84
N GLU A 90 20.30 8.55 -13.95
CA GLU A 90 19.12 8.29 -14.79
C GLU A 90 19.19 6.90 -15.45
N ARG A 91 20.39 6.43 -15.84
CA ARG A 91 20.58 5.06 -16.34
C ARG A 91 20.19 4.00 -15.31
N LEU A 92 20.52 4.23 -14.03
CA LEU A 92 20.10 3.33 -12.95
C LEU A 92 18.57 3.27 -12.82
N TYR A 93 17.85 4.36 -13.02
CA TYR A 93 16.38 4.29 -13.08
C TYR A 93 15.87 3.44 -14.24
N VAL A 94 16.53 3.47 -15.40
CA VAL A 94 16.18 2.61 -16.55
C VAL A 94 16.39 1.13 -16.20
N GLU A 95 17.50 0.80 -15.54
CA GLU A 95 17.77 -0.55 -15.04
C GLU A 95 16.73 -1.00 -14.00
N ALA A 96 16.36 -0.11 -13.07
CA ALA A 96 15.34 -0.39 -12.07
C ALA A 96 13.97 -0.70 -12.72
N LEU A 97 13.57 0.10 -13.73
CA LEU A 97 12.35 -0.13 -14.49
C LEU A 97 12.41 -1.43 -15.29
N GLU A 98 13.54 -1.76 -15.90
CA GLU A 98 13.75 -3.02 -16.63
C GLU A 98 13.57 -4.24 -15.71
N SER A 99 14.17 -4.20 -14.52
CA SER A 99 14.01 -5.24 -13.51
C SER A 99 12.55 -5.35 -13.05
N ALA A 100 11.87 -4.22 -12.83
CA ALA A 100 10.47 -4.18 -12.44
C ALA A 100 9.53 -4.78 -13.51
N VAL A 101 9.71 -4.42 -14.80
CA VAL A 101 8.92 -4.96 -15.93
C VAL A 101 9.05 -6.48 -16.04
N ALA A 102 10.24 -7.00 -15.74
CA ALA A 102 10.54 -8.42 -15.75
C ALA A 102 10.18 -9.16 -14.44
N GLY A 103 9.48 -8.50 -13.50
CA GLY A 103 9.04 -9.10 -12.24
C GLY A 103 10.14 -9.32 -11.20
N ARG A 104 11.33 -8.74 -11.40
CA ARG A 104 12.49 -8.84 -10.50
C ARG A 104 12.52 -7.64 -9.56
N ILE A 105 11.51 -7.54 -8.70
CA ILE A 105 11.30 -6.37 -7.81
C ILE A 105 12.47 -6.18 -6.83
N ALA A 106 12.99 -7.26 -6.25
CA ALA A 106 14.16 -7.18 -5.37
C ALA A 106 15.40 -6.59 -6.08
N GLU A 107 15.61 -6.92 -7.36
CA GLU A 107 16.69 -6.33 -8.16
C GLU A 107 16.45 -4.85 -8.43
N SER A 108 15.19 -4.45 -8.72
CA SER A 108 14.80 -3.04 -8.86
C SER A 108 15.14 -2.24 -7.59
N VAL A 109 14.84 -2.78 -6.41
CA VAL A 109 15.19 -2.16 -5.12
C VAL A 109 16.69 -2.03 -4.92
N SER A 110 17.47 -3.08 -5.21
CA SER A 110 18.94 -3.02 -5.15
C SER A 110 19.52 -1.93 -6.06
N THR A 111 18.89 -1.66 -7.21
CA THR A 111 19.28 -0.55 -8.09
C THR A 111 18.99 0.80 -7.43
N TYR A 112 17.85 0.99 -6.77
CA TYR A 112 17.58 2.21 -6.00
C TYR A 112 18.58 2.39 -4.83
N GLU A 113 18.99 1.31 -4.17
CA GLU A 113 20.05 1.39 -3.16
C GLU A 113 21.39 1.84 -3.74
N THR A 114 21.71 1.38 -4.95
CA THR A 114 22.90 1.84 -5.68
C THR A 114 22.82 3.33 -5.98
N ILE A 115 21.64 3.83 -6.37
CA ILE A 115 21.40 5.28 -6.53
C ILE A 115 21.64 6.00 -5.19
N LEU A 116 21.04 5.54 -4.10
CA LEU A 116 21.16 6.16 -2.78
C LEU A 116 22.57 6.11 -2.19
N ALA A 117 23.38 5.11 -2.55
CA ALA A 117 24.78 5.04 -2.15
C ALA A 117 25.62 6.15 -2.79
N HIS A 118 25.31 6.52 -4.04
CA HIS A 118 25.99 7.61 -4.76
C HIS A 118 25.34 8.98 -4.55
N HIS A 119 24.03 8.99 -4.33
CA HIS A 119 23.17 10.15 -4.23
C HIS A 119 22.24 10.01 -3.01
N PRO A 120 22.75 10.17 -1.77
CA PRO A 120 21.98 9.90 -0.55
C PRO A 120 20.78 10.83 -0.33
N LEU A 121 20.69 11.91 -1.11
CA LEU A 121 19.55 12.83 -1.11
C LEU A 121 18.52 12.50 -2.20
N ASP A 122 18.68 11.41 -2.96
CA ASP A 122 17.71 11.03 -3.98
C ASP A 122 16.42 10.47 -3.38
N LEU A 123 15.51 11.39 -3.06
CA LEU A 123 14.27 11.07 -2.38
C LEU A 123 13.30 10.25 -3.24
N PHE A 124 13.41 10.35 -4.57
CA PHE A 124 12.59 9.57 -5.49
C PHE A 124 12.98 8.09 -5.42
N ALA A 125 14.28 7.78 -5.42
CA ALA A 125 14.79 6.42 -5.18
C ALA A 125 14.35 5.91 -3.80
N GLN A 126 14.50 6.71 -2.73
CA GLN A 126 14.06 6.31 -1.39
C GLN A 126 12.56 5.98 -1.34
N ARG A 127 11.70 6.82 -1.93
CA ARG A 127 10.25 6.61 -1.97
C ARG A 127 9.87 5.37 -2.78
N LEU A 128 10.48 5.18 -3.96
CA LEU A 128 10.23 4.00 -4.79
C LEU A 128 10.67 2.71 -4.10
N SER A 129 11.83 2.71 -3.43
CA SER A 129 12.26 1.58 -2.59
C SER A 129 11.23 1.23 -1.53
N GLN A 130 10.76 2.21 -0.76
CA GLN A 130 9.76 1.99 0.29
C GLN A 130 8.46 1.41 -0.29
N MET A 131 7.96 1.97 -1.40
CA MET A 131 6.73 1.50 -2.03
C MET A 131 6.84 0.05 -2.51
N GLU A 132 7.94 -0.32 -3.16
CA GLU A 132 8.16 -1.70 -3.60
C GLU A 132 8.30 -2.66 -2.41
N LEU A 133 9.12 -2.31 -1.42
CA LEU A 133 9.38 -3.13 -0.23
C LEU A 133 8.11 -3.34 0.60
N PHE A 134 7.27 -2.31 0.74
CA PHE A 134 5.98 -2.41 1.40
C PHE A 134 5.07 -3.47 0.75
N TRP A 135 4.99 -3.47 -0.59
CA TRP A 135 4.15 -4.42 -1.33
C TRP A 135 4.75 -5.83 -1.47
N ILE A 136 5.96 -6.06 -0.98
CA ILE A 136 6.54 -7.40 -0.85
C ILE A 136 6.82 -7.83 0.60
N GLY A 137 6.44 -7.01 1.57
CA GLY A 137 6.50 -7.29 3.01
C GLY A 137 7.86 -7.02 3.69
N GLU A 138 8.80 -6.40 3.00
CA GLU A 138 10.21 -6.32 3.41
C GLU A 138 10.53 -4.99 4.13
N MET A 139 9.72 -4.61 5.13
CA MET A 139 9.86 -3.31 5.80
C MET A 139 11.13 -3.14 6.63
N ASN A 140 11.75 -4.24 7.10
CA ASN A 140 13.07 -4.18 7.72
C ASN A 140 14.14 -3.66 6.75
N TRP A 141 14.07 -4.09 5.49
CA TRP A 141 14.98 -3.61 4.44
C TRP A 141 14.71 -2.12 4.15
N SER A 142 13.45 -1.71 4.13
CA SER A 142 13.08 -0.30 3.93
C SER A 142 13.63 0.60 5.05
N ALA A 143 13.50 0.17 6.31
CA ALA A 143 14.05 0.86 7.48
C ALA A 143 15.58 0.97 7.46
N GLU A 144 16.27 -0.04 6.93
CA GLU A 144 17.71 0.00 6.72
C GLU A 144 18.08 1.06 5.67
N ILE A 145 17.36 1.09 4.53
CA ILE A 145 17.57 2.06 3.45
C ILE A 145 17.43 3.48 3.98
N SER A 146 16.29 3.82 4.62
CA SER A 146 16.06 5.16 5.14
C SER A 146 17.03 5.51 6.28
N GLY A 147 17.49 4.52 7.05
CA GLY A 147 18.47 4.71 8.12
C GLY A 147 19.88 5.05 7.63
N ARG A 148 20.34 4.40 6.57
CA ARG A 148 21.69 4.64 6.02
C ARG A 148 21.85 6.04 5.45
N VAL A 149 20.80 6.60 4.86
CA VAL A 149 20.87 7.96 4.29
C VAL A 149 20.57 9.06 5.31
N ALA A 150 20.01 8.74 6.49
CA ALA A 150 19.49 9.71 7.46
C ALA A 150 20.49 10.81 7.86
N MET A 151 21.78 10.49 7.95
CA MET A 151 22.82 11.47 8.32
C MET A 151 23.07 12.57 7.27
N HIS A 152 22.59 12.38 6.04
CA HIS A 152 22.68 13.38 4.97
C HIS A 152 21.51 14.37 5.01
N TRP A 153 20.45 14.04 5.74
CA TRP A 153 19.22 14.82 5.79
C TRP A 153 19.20 15.80 6.97
N SER A 154 18.70 17.00 6.72
CA SER A 154 18.49 18.03 7.74
C SER A 154 17.44 19.03 7.26
N ALA A 155 16.96 19.90 8.15
CA ALA A 155 15.95 20.90 7.83
C ALA A 155 16.36 21.91 6.74
N SER A 156 17.64 22.00 6.38
CA SER A 156 18.10 22.84 5.27
C SER A 156 18.06 22.14 3.90
N VAL A 157 17.77 20.84 3.85
CA VAL A 157 17.70 20.06 2.61
C VAL A 157 16.25 20.01 2.11
N PRO A 158 15.96 20.43 0.87
CA PRO A 158 14.61 20.34 0.31
C PRO A 158 14.07 18.90 0.31
N GLY A 159 12.82 18.73 0.76
CA GLY A 159 12.19 17.40 0.96
C GLY A 159 12.50 16.73 2.30
N TYR A 160 13.06 17.44 3.29
CA TYR A 160 13.33 16.85 4.60
C TYR A 160 12.09 16.28 5.29
N SER A 161 10.93 16.95 5.20
CA SER A 161 9.64 16.45 5.71
C SER A 161 9.32 15.07 5.11
N VAL A 162 9.44 14.93 3.80
CA VAL A 162 9.20 13.67 3.07
C VAL A 162 10.17 12.57 3.51
N HIS A 163 11.46 12.88 3.74
CA HIS A 163 12.40 11.90 4.31
C HIS A 163 11.95 11.44 5.71
N LEU A 164 11.55 12.39 6.57
CA LEU A 164 11.06 12.09 7.92
C LEU A 164 9.80 11.23 7.89
N SER A 165 8.84 11.50 7.00
CA SER A 165 7.62 10.71 6.89
C SER A 165 7.89 9.31 6.33
N CYS A 166 8.77 9.16 5.33
CA CYS A 166 9.24 7.84 4.89
C CYS A 166 9.82 7.06 6.07
N ARG A 167 10.77 7.66 6.79
CA ARG A 167 11.43 7.00 7.92
C ARG A 167 10.46 6.69 9.08
N SER A 168 9.49 7.57 9.34
CA SER A 168 8.45 7.36 10.34
C SER A 168 7.68 6.07 10.07
N PHE A 169 7.21 5.87 8.83
CA PHE A 169 6.47 4.66 8.48
C PHE A 169 7.33 3.40 8.50
N ASP A 170 8.59 3.47 8.06
CA ASP A 170 9.52 2.33 8.16
C ASP A 170 9.71 1.87 9.62
N LEU A 171 9.84 2.83 10.54
CA LEU A 171 10.02 2.56 11.95
C LEU A 171 8.73 2.04 12.60
N GLU A 172 7.57 2.52 12.16
CA GLU A 172 6.28 2.01 12.61
C GLU A 172 6.09 0.54 12.23
N GLU A 173 6.29 0.17 10.97
CA GLU A 173 6.13 -1.22 10.51
C GLU A 173 7.21 -2.16 11.10
N THR A 174 8.29 -1.61 11.68
CA THR A 174 9.33 -2.33 12.44
C THR A 174 9.20 -2.14 13.97
N ARG A 175 8.04 -1.67 14.44
CA ARG A 175 7.62 -1.57 15.86
C ARG A 175 8.44 -0.61 16.72
N GLN A 176 9.11 0.35 16.12
CA GLN A 176 9.83 1.43 16.80
C GLN A 176 8.89 2.65 16.96
N PHE A 177 7.76 2.43 17.64
CA PHE A 177 6.61 3.34 17.65
C PHE A 177 6.91 4.75 18.18
N ASP A 178 7.67 4.87 19.28
CA ASP A 178 7.99 6.19 19.87
C ASP A 178 8.77 7.07 18.89
N GLU A 179 9.78 6.50 18.23
CA GLU A 179 10.58 7.22 17.25
C GLU A 179 9.80 7.46 15.96
N ALA A 180 8.99 6.49 15.53
CA ALA A 180 8.10 6.65 14.39
C ALA A 180 7.15 7.84 14.57
N GLU A 181 6.46 7.94 15.72
CA GLU A 181 5.57 9.06 16.01
C GLU A 181 6.32 10.38 16.06
N ARG A 182 7.50 10.43 16.71
CA ARG A 182 8.31 11.65 16.79
C ARG A 182 8.68 12.17 15.41
N LEU A 183 9.15 11.31 14.52
CA LEU A 183 9.52 11.68 13.15
C LEU A 183 8.30 12.06 12.30
N GLY A 184 7.20 11.32 12.43
CA GLY A 184 5.97 11.58 11.67
C GLY A 184 5.35 12.93 12.04
N ARG A 185 5.30 13.26 13.33
CA ARG A 185 4.87 14.59 13.80
C ARG A 185 5.80 15.70 13.30
N ALA A 186 7.12 15.48 13.37
CA ALA A 186 8.08 16.46 12.86
C ALA A 186 7.94 16.69 11.34
N ALA A 187 7.60 15.66 10.56
CA ALA A 187 7.28 15.80 9.14
C ALA A 187 6.06 16.71 8.93
N VAL A 188 4.96 16.44 9.65
CA VAL A 188 3.72 17.23 9.58
C VAL A 188 3.89 18.67 10.09
N ASP A 189 4.74 18.89 11.09
CA ASP A 189 5.05 20.23 11.59
C ASP A 189 5.81 21.07 10.55
N LEU A 190 6.63 20.44 9.71
CA LEU A 190 7.33 21.08 8.60
C LEU A 190 6.42 21.29 7.39
N ASP A 191 5.55 20.32 7.11
CA ASP A 191 4.57 20.36 6.02
C ASP A 191 3.24 19.74 6.48
N ARG A 192 2.23 20.60 6.70
CA ARG A 192 0.90 20.18 7.14
C ARG A 192 0.14 19.38 6.09
N GLU A 193 0.57 19.43 4.83
CA GLU A 193 0.00 18.64 3.73
C GLU A 193 0.62 17.23 3.64
N ASP A 194 1.60 16.89 4.47
CA ASP A 194 2.25 15.57 4.47
C ASP A 194 1.29 14.46 4.94
N VAL A 195 0.55 13.91 3.98
CA VAL A 195 -0.38 12.80 4.18
C VAL A 195 0.32 11.51 4.60
N TRP A 196 1.61 11.32 4.26
CA TRP A 196 2.34 10.11 4.62
C TRP A 196 2.83 10.14 6.07
N GLY A 197 3.28 11.31 6.54
CA GLY A 197 3.60 11.55 7.95
C GLY A 197 2.34 11.46 8.81
N THR A 198 1.24 12.04 8.34
CA THR A 198 -0.08 11.92 8.97
C THR A 198 -0.49 10.46 9.09
N HIS A 199 -0.34 9.69 8.01
CA HIS A 199 -0.62 8.25 7.94
C HIS A 199 0.23 7.43 8.92
N ALA A 200 1.54 7.65 8.97
CA ALA A 200 2.44 6.92 9.85
C ALA A 200 2.09 7.14 11.34
N VAL A 201 1.74 8.37 11.73
CA VAL A 201 1.30 8.67 13.11
C VAL A 201 -0.06 8.02 13.42
N ALA A 202 -1.00 8.01 12.47
CA ALA A 202 -2.27 7.30 12.64
C ALA A 202 -2.05 5.79 12.84
N HIS A 203 -1.12 5.21 12.08
CA HIS A 203 -0.66 3.85 12.27
C HIS A 203 -0.15 3.58 13.69
N VAL A 204 0.78 4.40 14.20
CA VAL A 204 1.28 4.28 15.58
C VAL A 204 0.12 4.31 16.58
N MET A 205 -0.79 5.27 16.44
CA MET A 205 -1.94 5.39 17.35
C MET A 205 -2.86 4.16 17.30
N LEU A 206 -3.06 3.57 16.13
CA LEU A 206 -3.85 2.35 15.97
C LEU A 206 -3.16 1.14 16.61
N MET A 207 -1.86 0.97 16.36
CA MET A 207 -1.06 -0.11 16.92
C MET A 207 -0.96 -0.03 18.44
N GLN A 208 -0.96 1.19 19.00
CA GLN A 208 -0.84 1.46 20.44
C GLN A 208 -2.20 1.68 21.15
N ALA A 209 -3.31 1.29 20.53
CA ALA A 209 -4.67 1.41 21.08
C ALA A 209 -5.08 2.83 21.52
N ARG A 210 -4.48 3.87 20.92
CA ARG A 210 -4.71 5.30 21.20
C ARG A 210 -5.76 5.89 20.26
N HIS A 211 -6.95 5.27 20.24
CA HIS A 211 -7.98 5.54 19.23
C HIS A 211 -8.53 6.97 19.27
N ASP A 212 -8.72 7.54 20.46
CA ASP A 212 -9.20 8.92 20.61
C ASP A 212 -8.19 9.95 20.11
N GLU A 213 -6.90 9.71 20.38
CA GLU A 213 -5.82 10.53 19.83
C GLU A 213 -5.75 10.39 18.31
N GLY A 214 -5.99 9.19 17.78
CA GLY A 214 -6.10 8.89 16.35
C GLY A 214 -7.16 9.71 15.64
N VAL A 215 -8.37 9.75 16.19
CA VAL A 215 -9.46 10.57 15.66
C VAL A 215 -9.10 12.05 15.72
N ALA A 216 -8.59 12.53 16.86
CA ALA A 216 -8.23 13.93 17.03
C ALA A 216 -7.10 14.37 16.08
N TRP A 217 -6.12 13.50 15.84
CA TRP A 217 -5.01 13.73 14.93
C TRP A 217 -5.50 13.90 13.49
N LEU A 218 -6.32 12.97 13.00
CA LEU A 218 -6.87 13.02 11.64
C LEU A 218 -7.85 14.19 11.46
N ASP A 219 -8.72 14.45 12.44
CA ASP A 219 -9.67 15.56 12.37
C ASP A 219 -8.97 16.93 12.39
N GLY A 220 -7.81 17.04 13.04
CA GLY A 220 -7.00 18.25 13.06
C GLY A 220 -6.24 18.54 11.76
N LEU A 221 -6.15 17.57 10.83
CA LEU A 221 -5.35 17.66 9.61
C LEU A 221 -6.16 17.50 8.31
N LYS A 222 -7.39 16.99 8.37
CA LYS A 222 -8.19 16.65 7.18
C LYS A 222 -8.40 17.78 6.15
N GLU A 223 -8.38 19.03 6.59
CA GLU A 223 -8.54 20.20 5.69
C GLU A 223 -7.29 20.44 4.82
N HIS A 224 -6.16 19.80 5.11
CA HIS A 224 -4.90 19.92 4.36
C HIS A 224 -4.73 18.85 3.28
N TRP A 225 -5.69 17.93 3.10
CA TRP A 225 -5.53 16.79 2.18
C TRP A 225 -6.10 17.04 0.76
N GLY A 226 -6.57 18.25 0.46
CA GLY A 226 -7.38 18.52 -0.74
C GLY A 226 -6.71 18.19 -2.08
N ASP A 227 -5.39 18.32 -2.17
CA ASP A 227 -4.62 18.04 -3.40
C ASP A 227 -4.01 16.62 -3.41
N ALA A 228 -4.15 15.87 -2.32
CA ALA A 228 -3.62 14.53 -2.21
C ALA A 228 -4.37 13.56 -3.13
N ASN A 229 -3.66 12.52 -3.55
CA ASN A 229 -4.20 11.41 -4.30
C ASN A 229 -5.00 10.47 -3.37
N GLN A 230 -5.23 9.24 -3.81
CA GLN A 230 -6.02 8.24 -3.10
C GLN A 230 -5.50 7.90 -1.69
N MET A 231 -4.27 8.29 -1.32
CA MET A 231 -3.82 8.23 0.07
C MET A 231 -4.72 9.00 1.04
N MET A 232 -5.37 10.08 0.61
CA MET A 232 -6.39 10.76 1.42
C MET A 232 -7.52 9.80 1.82
N LEU A 233 -7.98 8.95 0.91
CA LEU A 233 -9.04 7.97 1.16
C LEU A 233 -8.56 6.89 2.15
N HIS A 234 -7.27 6.58 2.12
CA HIS A 234 -6.64 5.69 3.09
C HIS A 234 -6.53 6.33 4.50
N LEU A 235 -6.35 7.65 4.62
CA LEU A 235 -6.47 8.35 5.90
C LEU A 235 -7.90 8.28 6.45
N TRP A 236 -8.92 8.42 5.60
CA TRP A 236 -10.31 8.19 5.99
C TRP A 236 -10.57 6.74 6.41
N TRP A 237 -9.93 5.77 5.76
CA TRP A 237 -9.96 4.36 6.19
C TRP A 237 -9.36 4.16 7.60
N HIS A 238 -8.25 4.83 7.92
CA HIS A 238 -7.72 4.84 9.31
C HIS A 238 -8.69 5.48 10.29
N ARG A 239 -9.36 6.56 9.90
CA ARG A 239 -10.42 7.17 10.71
C ARG A 239 -11.55 6.18 10.99
N CYS A 240 -11.96 5.40 9.98
CA CYS A 240 -12.91 4.29 10.17
C CYS A 240 -12.41 3.26 11.18
N LEU A 241 -11.14 2.85 11.13
CA LEU A 241 -10.59 1.89 12.09
C LEU A 241 -10.65 2.41 13.54
N PHE A 242 -10.37 3.69 13.79
CA PHE A 242 -10.49 4.24 15.14
C PHE A 242 -11.93 4.24 15.65
N HIS A 243 -12.89 4.64 14.81
CA HIS A 243 -14.31 4.59 15.16
C HIS A 243 -14.79 3.14 15.34
N LEU A 244 -14.28 2.21 14.54
CA LEU A 244 -14.56 0.79 14.68
C LEU A 244 -14.11 0.27 16.05
N GLU A 245 -12.87 0.55 16.47
CA GLU A 245 -12.35 0.14 17.78
C GLU A 245 -13.13 0.77 18.96
N ARG A 246 -13.68 1.98 18.77
CA ARG A 246 -14.59 2.64 19.72
C ARG A 246 -16.01 2.06 19.73
N GLY A 247 -16.34 1.16 18.80
CA GLY A 247 -17.69 0.59 18.65
C GLY A 247 -18.70 1.56 18.00
N GLU A 248 -18.22 2.60 17.32
CA GLU A 248 -19.03 3.66 16.72
C GLU A 248 -19.36 3.31 15.26
N PHE A 249 -20.08 2.20 15.06
CA PHE A 249 -20.31 1.61 13.74
C PHE A 249 -21.07 2.51 12.76
N GLU A 250 -22.03 3.30 13.23
CA GLU A 250 -22.74 4.27 12.39
C GLU A 250 -21.77 5.30 11.77
N ALA A 251 -20.82 5.81 12.58
CA ALA A 251 -19.80 6.71 12.09
C ALA A 251 -18.88 6.04 11.05
N VAL A 252 -18.55 4.75 11.24
CA VAL A 252 -17.77 3.97 10.25
C VAL A 252 -18.48 3.91 8.91
N VAL A 253 -19.78 3.61 8.91
CA VAL A 253 -20.60 3.55 7.69
C VAL A 253 -20.69 4.93 7.02
N ASP A 254 -20.93 5.99 7.80
CA ASP A 254 -21.00 7.35 7.27
C ASP A 254 -19.69 7.79 6.61
N ILE A 255 -18.53 7.53 7.24
CA ILE A 255 -17.22 7.86 6.66
C ILE A 255 -16.95 7.01 5.42
N TYR A 256 -17.33 5.74 5.43
CA TYR A 256 -17.18 4.86 4.28
C TYR A 256 -17.89 5.43 3.05
N ASP A 257 -19.17 5.82 3.21
CA ASP A 257 -20.00 6.32 2.11
C ASP A 257 -19.58 7.72 1.64
N GLN A 258 -19.16 8.59 2.57
CA GLN A 258 -18.79 9.98 2.26
C GLN A 258 -17.38 10.10 1.69
N TRP A 259 -16.47 9.18 2.03
CA TRP A 259 -15.06 9.32 1.71
C TRP A 259 -14.48 8.05 1.09
N VAL A 260 -14.42 6.94 1.82
CA VAL A 260 -13.66 5.75 1.39
C VAL A 260 -14.12 5.23 0.04
N ARG A 261 -15.44 5.09 -0.17
CA ARG A 261 -16.05 4.64 -1.43
C ARG A 261 -17.09 5.62 -1.97
N ASN A 262 -16.82 6.92 -1.81
CA ASN A 262 -17.67 7.94 -2.42
C ASN A 262 -17.38 8.09 -3.92
N ARG A 263 -18.22 7.45 -4.74
CA ARG A 263 -18.12 7.48 -6.21
C ARG A 263 -18.33 8.87 -6.81
N ASP A 264 -18.77 9.85 -6.05
CA ASP A 264 -18.90 11.22 -6.54
C ASP A 264 -17.59 12.01 -6.50
N LEU A 265 -16.60 11.56 -5.73
CA LEU A 265 -15.29 12.17 -5.66
C LEU A 265 -14.54 12.05 -7.00
N PRO A 266 -13.89 13.13 -7.49
CA PRO A 266 -13.13 13.10 -8.74
C PRO A 266 -12.08 11.99 -8.82
N LEU A 267 -11.40 11.70 -7.70
CA LEU A 267 -10.37 10.66 -7.63
C LEU A 267 -10.94 9.27 -7.95
N LEU A 268 -12.04 8.88 -7.31
CA LEU A 268 -12.69 7.59 -7.57
C LEU A 268 -13.32 7.56 -8.97
N LYS A 269 -13.87 8.66 -9.47
CA LYS A 269 -14.37 8.72 -10.87
C LYS A 269 -13.26 8.47 -11.89
N SER A 270 -12.05 8.96 -11.61
CA SER A 270 -10.91 8.84 -12.52
C SER A 270 -10.27 7.45 -12.54
N MET A 271 -10.27 6.75 -11.40
CA MET A 271 -9.69 5.42 -11.24
C MET A 271 -10.47 4.63 -10.17
N PRO A 272 -11.66 4.11 -10.52
CA PRO A 272 -12.60 3.54 -9.54
C PRO A 272 -12.11 2.24 -8.90
N ASP A 273 -11.20 1.53 -9.57
CA ASP A 273 -10.63 0.23 -9.23
C ASP A 273 -9.16 0.33 -8.78
N LEU A 274 -8.69 1.50 -8.34
CA LEU A 274 -7.34 1.60 -7.79
C LEU A 274 -7.21 0.61 -6.62
N TYR A 275 -6.12 -0.16 -6.64
CA TYR A 275 -5.94 -1.31 -5.77
C TYR A 275 -6.13 -0.98 -4.27
N ILE A 276 -5.62 0.16 -3.80
CA ILE A 276 -5.70 0.53 -2.38
C ILE A 276 -7.13 0.84 -1.96
N ASP A 277 -7.94 1.43 -2.84
CA ASP A 277 -9.32 1.77 -2.53
C ASP A 277 -10.21 0.53 -2.50
N MET A 278 -9.92 -0.43 -3.38
CA MET A 278 -10.56 -1.75 -3.37
C MET A 278 -10.24 -2.52 -2.09
N GLN A 279 -8.97 -2.46 -1.65
CA GLN A 279 -8.53 -3.05 -0.38
C GLN A 279 -9.20 -2.37 0.82
N ASN A 280 -9.21 -1.03 0.86
CA ASN A 280 -9.85 -0.24 1.92
C ASN A 280 -11.34 -0.58 2.03
N GLY A 281 -12.03 -0.64 0.88
CA GLY A 281 -13.44 -1.00 0.79
C GLY A 281 -13.71 -2.38 1.38
N ALA A 282 -13.06 -3.40 0.84
CA ALA A 282 -13.21 -4.78 1.30
C ALA A 282 -12.88 -4.96 2.79
N SER A 283 -11.81 -4.29 3.23
CA SER A 283 -11.30 -4.33 4.59
C SER A 283 -12.31 -3.77 5.60
N MET A 284 -13.01 -2.68 5.28
CA MET A 284 -14.02 -2.08 6.16
C MET A 284 -15.32 -2.86 6.16
N LEU A 285 -15.83 -3.24 4.98
CA LEU A 285 -17.10 -3.97 4.90
C LEU A 285 -17.02 -5.31 5.64
N LEU A 286 -15.94 -6.06 5.46
CA LEU A 286 -15.77 -7.34 6.18
C LEU A 286 -15.66 -7.14 7.69
N ARG A 287 -14.96 -6.11 8.16
CA ARG A 287 -14.87 -5.81 9.60
C ARG A 287 -16.22 -5.46 10.22
N LEU A 288 -17.06 -4.70 9.50
CA LEU A 288 -18.43 -4.39 9.92
C LEU A 288 -19.30 -5.64 9.99
N GLU A 289 -19.27 -6.49 8.96
CA GLU A 289 -20.04 -7.74 8.94
C GLU A 289 -19.62 -8.71 10.05
N LEU A 290 -18.32 -8.82 10.34
CA LEU A 290 -17.81 -9.62 11.46
C LEU A 290 -18.33 -9.13 12.81
N ARG A 291 -18.83 -7.88 12.91
CA ARG A 291 -19.51 -7.32 14.09
C ARG A 291 -21.04 -7.32 13.98
N GLY A 292 -21.59 -8.02 12.99
CA GLY A 292 -23.02 -8.16 12.78
C GLY A 292 -23.69 -6.92 12.21
N ILE A 293 -22.94 -5.97 11.66
CA ILE A 293 -23.47 -4.78 11.02
C ILE A 293 -23.86 -5.12 9.57
N ASP A 294 -25.10 -4.78 9.20
CA ASP A 294 -25.58 -4.91 7.83
C ASP A 294 -24.93 -3.84 6.95
N VAL A 295 -24.18 -4.28 5.95
CA VAL A 295 -23.48 -3.40 5.01
C VAL A 295 -24.28 -3.13 3.72
N GLY A 296 -25.50 -3.67 3.60
CA GLY A 296 -26.37 -3.47 2.46
C GLY A 296 -25.78 -4.01 1.16
N ASP A 297 -25.89 -3.23 0.08
CA ASP A 297 -25.47 -3.59 -1.28
C ASP A 297 -24.04 -3.13 -1.63
N ARG A 298 -23.28 -2.60 -0.67
CA ARG A 298 -21.94 -2.02 -0.88
C ARG A 298 -20.93 -2.97 -1.51
N TRP A 299 -21.08 -4.29 -1.31
CA TRP A 299 -20.25 -5.29 -1.97
C TRP A 299 -20.43 -5.34 -3.49
N ASN A 300 -21.64 -5.04 -4.00
CA ASN A 300 -21.95 -5.17 -5.42
C ASN A 300 -21.08 -4.24 -6.28
N GLU A 301 -20.87 -3.00 -5.82
CA GLU A 301 -20.00 -2.05 -6.50
C GLU A 301 -18.58 -2.60 -6.64
N LEU A 302 -18.01 -3.07 -5.53
CA LEU A 302 -16.64 -3.59 -5.52
C LEU A 302 -16.53 -4.86 -6.38
N ALA A 303 -17.55 -5.72 -6.36
CA ALA A 303 -17.57 -6.93 -7.16
C ALA A 303 -17.57 -6.63 -8.66
N GLU A 304 -18.37 -5.66 -9.12
CA GLU A 304 -18.38 -5.26 -10.53
C GLU A 304 -17.03 -4.71 -10.99
N LEU A 305 -16.37 -3.88 -10.16
CA LEU A 305 -15.03 -3.35 -10.47
C LEU A 305 -13.94 -4.43 -10.49
N THR A 306 -14.15 -5.55 -9.80
CA THR A 306 -13.18 -6.64 -9.70
C THR A 306 -13.16 -7.53 -10.95
N LEU A 307 -14.24 -7.56 -11.75
CA LEU A 307 -14.38 -8.50 -12.87
C LEU A 307 -13.32 -8.30 -13.97
N ASP A 308 -12.91 -7.06 -14.20
CA ASP A 308 -11.86 -6.74 -15.18
C ASP A 308 -10.44 -7.02 -14.63
N ARG A 309 -10.33 -7.44 -13.36
CA ARG A 309 -9.07 -7.62 -12.62
C ARG A 309 -8.81 -9.07 -12.19
N LEU A 310 -9.62 -10.05 -12.62
CA LEU A 310 -9.49 -11.46 -12.20
C LEU A 310 -8.16 -12.12 -12.58
N GLU A 311 -7.47 -11.58 -13.58
CA GLU A 311 -6.16 -12.06 -14.05
C GLU A 311 -5.03 -11.07 -13.75
N ASP A 312 -5.31 -10.01 -12.99
CA ASP A 312 -4.31 -9.05 -12.56
C ASP A 312 -3.62 -9.53 -11.27
N HIS A 313 -2.41 -10.07 -11.45
CA HIS A 313 -1.58 -10.55 -10.35
C HIS A 313 -0.43 -9.61 -9.98
N THR A 314 -0.56 -8.32 -10.29
CA THR A 314 0.49 -7.31 -10.01
C THR A 314 0.68 -7.00 -8.52
N SER A 315 -0.21 -7.46 -7.63
CA SER A 315 -0.08 -7.30 -6.18
C SER A 315 -0.55 -8.55 -5.41
N PRO A 316 0.35 -9.28 -4.74
CA PRO A 316 0.00 -10.41 -3.86
C PRO A 316 -1.04 -10.05 -2.78
N PHE A 317 -1.08 -8.79 -2.33
CA PHE A 317 -2.05 -8.32 -1.34
C PHE A 317 -3.46 -8.10 -1.91
N THR A 318 -3.57 -7.67 -3.17
CA THR A 318 -4.85 -7.27 -3.76
C THR A 318 -5.72 -8.48 -4.10
N SER A 319 -5.17 -9.55 -4.67
CA SER A 319 -5.96 -10.70 -5.12
C SER A 319 -6.76 -11.38 -3.98
N PRO A 320 -6.22 -11.56 -2.76
CA PRO A 320 -7.01 -12.01 -1.62
C PRO A 320 -8.18 -11.06 -1.24
N HIS A 321 -8.03 -9.75 -1.42
CA HIS A 321 -9.12 -8.80 -1.20
C HIS A 321 -10.19 -8.91 -2.28
N PHE A 322 -9.80 -9.14 -3.53
CA PHE A 322 -10.74 -9.47 -4.61
C PHE A 322 -11.50 -10.77 -4.32
N ALA A 323 -10.84 -11.79 -3.76
CA ALA A 323 -11.53 -13.01 -3.33
C ALA A 323 -12.56 -12.74 -2.21
N ILE A 324 -12.24 -11.87 -1.24
CA ILE A 324 -13.20 -11.41 -0.22
C ILE A 324 -14.41 -10.74 -0.87
N ILE A 325 -14.16 -9.78 -1.77
CA ILE A 325 -15.20 -9.02 -2.48
C ILE A 325 -16.14 -9.94 -3.26
N LEU A 326 -15.57 -10.78 -4.13
CA LEU A 326 -16.35 -11.67 -5.01
C LEU A 326 -17.17 -12.67 -4.18
N ALA A 327 -16.56 -13.27 -3.16
CA ALA A 327 -17.27 -14.18 -2.28
C ALA A 327 -18.43 -13.47 -1.55
N ALA A 328 -18.19 -12.27 -1.00
CA ALA A 328 -19.20 -11.50 -0.29
C ALA A 328 -20.39 -11.11 -1.17
N ALA A 329 -20.16 -10.84 -2.46
CA ALA A 329 -21.22 -10.58 -3.44
C ALA A 329 -21.84 -11.87 -4.03
N GLY A 330 -21.49 -13.06 -3.53
CA GLY A 330 -21.99 -14.34 -4.04
C GLY A 330 -21.46 -14.76 -5.42
N ARG A 331 -20.44 -14.07 -5.92
CA ARG A 331 -19.79 -14.29 -7.23
C ARG A 331 -18.76 -15.43 -7.16
N PHE A 332 -19.20 -16.60 -6.70
CA PHE A 332 -18.30 -17.73 -6.44
C PHE A 332 -17.61 -18.29 -7.69
N GLU A 333 -18.27 -18.25 -8.86
CA GLU A 333 -17.66 -18.69 -10.11
C GLU A 333 -16.48 -17.80 -10.52
N ASP A 334 -16.64 -16.48 -10.37
CA ASP A 334 -15.59 -15.48 -10.61
C ASP A 334 -14.45 -15.62 -9.57
N ALA A 335 -14.79 -15.87 -8.29
CA ALA A 335 -13.80 -16.15 -7.25
C ALA A 335 -12.98 -17.42 -7.54
N ASP A 336 -13.63 -18.46 -8.06
CA ASP A 336 -12.96 -19.69 -8.48
C ASP A 336 -12.10 -19.46 -9.74
N HIS A 337 -12.48 -18.56 -10.65
CA HIS A 337 -11.62 -18.11 -11.77
C HIS A 337 -10.38 -17.39 -11.25
N LEU A 338 -10.54 -16.38 -10.39
CA LEU A 338 -9.44 -15.67 -9.75
C LEU A 338 -8.45 -16.65 -9.11
N LEU A 339 -8.93 -17.62 -8.32
CA LEU A 339 -8.07 -18.64 -7.69
C LEU A 339 -7.30 -19.50 -8.70
N ARG A 340 -7.94 -19.91 -9.81
CA ARG A 340 -7.25 -20.66 -10.87
C ARG A 340 -6.17 -19.79 -11.51
N SER A 341 -6.48 -18.54 -11.81
CA SER A 341 -5.55 -17.58 -12.40
C SER A 341 -4.35 -17.32 -11.47
N MET A 342 -4.58 -17.09 -10.18
CA MET A 342 -3.52 -16.96 -9.17
C MET A 342 -2.62 -18.20 -9.11
N THR A 343 -3.21 -19.40 -9.22
CA THR A 343 -2.46 -20.66 -9.17
C THR A 343 -1.57 -20.84 -10.40
N VAL A 344 -2.07 -20.50 -11.60
CA VAL A 344 -1.29 -20.50 -12.84
C VAL A 344 -0.14 -19.50 -12.74
N PHE A 345 -0.44 -18.26 -12.34
CA PHE A 345 0.57 -17.22 -12.16
C PHE A 345 1.67 -17.63 -11.18
N ALA A 346 1.31 -18.17 -10.02
CA ALA A 346 2.28 -18.63 -9.02
C ALA A 346 3.21 -19.74 -9.53
N ALA A 347 2.74 -20.58 -10.46
CA ALA A 347 3.53 -21.64 -11.06
C ALA A 347 4.45 -21.12 -12.18
N GLU A 348 4.00 -20.12 -12.94
CA GLU A 348 4.69 -19.57 -14.11
C GLU A 348 5.70 -18.50 -13.74
N ASP A 349 5.34 -17.57 -12.84
CA ASP A 349 6.22 -16.48 -12.43
C ASP A 349 7.44 -17.02 -11.68
N LYS A 350 8.62 -16.73 -12.23
CA LYS A 350 9.91 -17.01 -11.59
C LYS A 350 10.50 -15.76 -10.93
N GLY A 351 9.78 -14.64 -10.98
CA GLY A 351 10.13 -13.39 -10.33
C GLY A 351 9.79 -13.37 -8.84
N THR A 352 9.65 -12.16 -8.31
CA THR A 352 9.45 -11.91 -6.88
C THR A 352 8.06 -12.34 -6.38
N PHE A 353 7.04 -12.32 -7.24
CA PHE A 353 5.64 -12.47 -6.82
C PHE A 353 5.18 -13.93 -6.76
N GLY A 354 5.57 -14.79 -7.72
CA GLY A 354 5.13 -16.19 -7.80
C GLY A 354 5.25 -16.96 -6.47
N PRO A 355 6.44 -16.96 -5.82
CA PRO A 355 6.60 -17.56 -4.49
C PRO A 355 5.68 -16.98 -3.41
N ARG A 356 5.46 -15.65 -3.41
CA ARG A 356 4.59 -14.95 -2.44
C ARG A 356 3.12 -15.29 -2.64
N TYR A 357 2.69 -15.47 -3.89
CA TYR A 357 1.36 -16.00 -4.19
C TYR A 357 1.19 -17.41 -3.64
N ALA A 358 2.16 -18.29 -3.87
CA ALA A 358 2.09 -19.69 -3.45
C ALA A 358 1.97 -19.85 -1.92
N VAL A 359 2.78 -19.10 -1.15
CA VAL A 359 2.89 -19.32 0.30
C VAL A 359 1.91 -18.48 1.14
N ALA A 360 1.41 -17.35 0.61
CA ALA A 360 0.61 -16.41 1.38
C ALA A 360 -0.71 -16.03 0.70
N SER A 361 -0.66 -15.54 -0.54
CA SER A 361 -1.84 -14.98 -1.21
C SER A 361 -2.90 -16.03 -1.55
N ILE A 362 -2.51 -17.17 -2.09
CA ILE A 362 -3.44 -18.26 -2.43
C ILE A 362 -4.10 -18.85 -1.18
N PRO A 363 -3.37 -19.19 -0.09
CA PRO A 363 -4.00 -19.58 1.17
C PRO A 363 -5.00 -18.54 1.69
N ALA A 364 -4.64 -17.25 1.67
CA ALA A 364 -5.51 -16.17 2.12
C ALA A 364 -6.80 -16.04 1.28
N ALA A 365 -6.68 -16.08 -0.04
CA ALA A 365 -7.83 -16.03 -0.96
C ALA A 365 -8.76 -17.25 -0.79
N LYS A 366 -8.20 -18.46 -0.68
CA LYS A 366 -8.97 -19.67 -0.42
C LYS A 366 -9.71 -19.62 0.92
N ALA A 367 -9.06 -19.08 1.95
CA ALA A 367 -9.65 -18.95 3.27
C ALA A 367 -10.77 -17.92 3.29
N ALA A 368 -10.64 -16.80 2.58
CA ALA A 368 -11.71 -15.81 2.43
C ALA A 368 -12.97 -16.41 1.78
N ILE A 369 -12.80 -17.21 0.71
CA ILE A 369 -13.91 -17.88 0.03
C ILE A 369 -14.54 -18.95 0.94
N ALA A 370 -13.72 -19.76 1.61
CA ALA A 370 -14.19 -20.78 2.56
C ALA A 370 -14.96 -20.16 3.73
N HIS A 371 -14.48 -19.02 4.27
CA HIS A 371 -15.15 -18.28 5.35
C HIS A 371 -16.56 -17.87 4.94
N ARG A 372 -16.73 -17.35 3.72
CA ARG A 372 -18.03 -16.95 3.20
C ARG A 372 -18.98 -18.12 2.90
N ARG A 373 -18.44 -19.34 2.72
CA ARG A 373 -19.22 -20.58 2.57
C ARG A 373 -19.53 -21.25 3.92
N ASP A 374 -19.23 -20.60 5.04
CA ASP A 374 -19.32 -21.16 6.40
C ASP A 374 -18.47 -22.43 6.61
N GLU A 375 -17.42 -22.61 5.79
CA GLU A 375 -16.49 -23.74 5.87
C GLU A 375 -15.38 -23.46 6.90
N HIS A 376 -15.74 -23.20 8.16
CA HIS A 376 -14.80 -22.71 9.18
C HIS A 376 -13.59 -23.62 9.43
N GLN A 377 -13.76 -24.95 9.38
CA GLN A 377 -12.62 -25.86 9.51
C GLN A 377 -11.65 -25.70 8.34
N ARG A 378 -12.16 -25.44 7.14
CA ARG A 378 -11.34 -25.21 5.95
C ARG A 378 -10.55 -23.91 6.07
N VAL A 379 -11.13 -22.86 6.66
CA VAL A 379 -10.42 -21.61 6.98
C VAL A 379 -9.22 -21.89 7.89
N VAL A 380 -9.44 -22.63 8.97
CA VAL A 380 -8.38 -23.02 9.91
C VAL A 380 -7.27 -23.80 9.21
N ASP A 381 -7.63 -24.82 8.42
CA ASP A 381 -6.66 -25.66 7.69
C ASP A 381 -5.82 -24.88 6.68
N LEU A 382 -6.33 -23.75 6.17
CA LEU A 382 -5.65 -22.88 5.21
C LEU A 382 -4.79 -21.82 5.88
N LEU A 383 -5.32 -21.12 6.88
CA LEU A 383 -4.64 -19.96 7.49
C LEU A 383 -3.69 -20.34 8.60
N MET A 384 -4.00 -21.34 9.45
CA MET A 384 -3.08 -21.72 10.53
C MET A 384 -1.66 -22.05 10.05
N PRO A 385 -1.44 -22.86 8.99
CA PRO A 385 -0.09 -23.11 8.48
C PRO A 385 0.51 -21.90 7.73
N ALA A 386 -0.32 -21.04 7.12
CA ALA A 386 0.14 -19.90 6.32
C ALA A 386 0.37 -18.62 7.13
N ARG A 387 -0.14 -18.50 8.37
CA ARG A 387 -0.19 -17.26 9.15
C ARG A 387 1.15 -16.54 9.28
N GLN A 388 2.22 -17.31 9.49
CA GLN A 388 3.59 -16.78 9.63
C GLN A 388 4.18 -16.28 8.31
N MET A 389 3.56 -16.59 7.18
CA MET A 389 3.97 -16.17 5.84
C MET A 389 3.10 -15.05 5.28
N LEU A 390 2.00 -14.66 5.94
CA LEU A 390 1.07 -13.64 5.44
C LEU A 390 1.73 -12.27 5.20
N TRP A 391 2.82 -11.96 5.93
CA TRP A 391 3.61 -10.74 5.70
C TRP A 391 4.15 -10.64 4.27
N GLN A 392 4.41 -11.77 3.60
CA GLN A 392 4.93 -11.81 2.23
C GLN A 392 3.96 -11.25 1.19
N MET A 393 2.68 -11.08 1.53
CA MET A 393 1.73 -10.41 0.64
C MET A 393 1.99 -8.90 0.55
N GLY A 394 2.72 -8.32 1.50
CA GLY A 394 2.78 -6.87 1.71
C GLY A 394 1.60 -6.36 2.53
N GLY A 395 1.26 -5.08 2.31
CA GLY A 395 0.31 -4.35 3.17
C GLY A 395 0.93 -4.03 4.53
N SER A 396 0.22 -3.29 5.37
CA SER A 396 0.63 -3.02 6.76
C SER A 396 0.15 -4.11 7.71
N HIS A 397 0.63 -4.10 8.96
CA HIS A 397 0.10 -5.00 10.01
C HIS A 397 -1.42 -4.79 10.19
N ALA A 398 -1.87 -3.53 10.19
CA ALA A 398 -3.29 -3.16 10.24
C ALA A 398 -4.13 -3.69 9.09
N GLN A 399 -3.59 -3.72 7.87
CA GLN A 399 -4.32 -4.27 6.73
C GLN A 399 -4.36 -5.81 6.78
N ARG A 400 -3.23 -6.46 7.12
CA ARG A 400 -3.13 -7.92 7.24
C ARG A 400 -3.97 -8.51 8.38
N ASP A 401 -4.23 -7.74 9.43
CA ASP A 401 -5.12 -8.08 10.56
C ASP A 401 -6.44 -8.70 10.10
N LEU A 402 -6.94 -8.30 8.91
CA LEU A 402 -8.17 -8.83 8.32
C LEU A 402 -8.18 -10.37 8.19
N PHE A 403 -7.06 -10.98 7.81
CA PHE A 403 -6.98 -12.44 7.67
C PHE A 403 -6.89 -13.14 9.02
N PHE A 404 -6.31 -12.50 10.03
CA PHE A 404 -6.33 -13.00 11.40
C PHE A 404 -7.74 -12.88 12.02
N LEU A 405 -8.50 -11.85 11.67
CA LEU A 405 -9.92 -11.73 12.05
C LEU A 405 -10.77 -12.85 11.46
N ILE A 406 -10.57 -13.19 10.17
CA ILE A 406 -11.23 -14.34 9.52
C ILE A 406 -10.91 -15.66 10.24
N LEU A 407 -9.64 -15.85 10.62
CA LEU A 407 -9.18 -17.02 11.35
C LEU A 407 -9.77 -17.08 12.77
N ALA A 408 -9.78 -15.96 13.50
CA ALA A 408 -10.36 -15.87 14.84
C ALA A 408 -11.87 -16.13 14.82
N ASP A 409 -12.62 -15.55 13.88
CA ASP A 409 -14.05 -15.80 13.73
C ASP A 409 -14.33 -17.29 13.46
N SER A 410 -13.55 -17.93 12.59
CA SER A 410 -13.71 -19.36 12.30
C SER A 410 -13.35 -20.24 13.49
N ALA A 411 -12.27 -19.93 14.20
CA ALA A 411 -11.88 -20.66 15.41
C ALA A 411 -12.95 -20.53 16.52
N LEU A 412 -13.52 -19.34 16.68
CA LEU A 412 -14.61 -19.07 17.61
C LEU A 412 -15.86 -19.92 17.28
N LYS A 413 -16.29 -19.93 16.02
CA LYS A 413 -17.45 -20.72 15.57
C LYS A 413 -17.24 -22.24 15.71
N LEU A 414 -15.99 -22.70 15.77
CA LEU A 414 -15.62 -24.09 16.02
C LEU A 414 -15.36 -24.40 17.51
N GLY A 415 -15.42 -23.41 18.40
CA GLY A 415 -15.08 -23.58 19.82
C GLY A 415 -13.60 -23.93 20.06
N ARG A 416 -12.69 -23.50 19.18
CA ARG A 416 -11.25 -23.82 19.22
C ARG A 416 -10.46 -22.76 19.99
N THR A 417 -10.63 -22.74 21.31
CA THR A 417 -9.94 -21.81 22.22
C THR A 417 -8.41 -21.91 22.16
N ASP A 418 -7.89 -23.11 21.86
CA ASP A 418 -6.46 -23.32 21.64
C ASP A 418 -5.91 -22.50 20.46
N LEU A 419 -6.71 -22.33 19.39
CA LEU A 419 -6.34 -21.52 18.23
C LEU A 419 -6.51 -20.03 18.50
N LEU A 420 -7.52 -19.64 19.29
CA LEU A 420 -7.75 -18.24 19.64
C LEU A 420 -6.56 -17.64 20.41
N ASN A 421 -5.98 -18.40 21.35
CA ASN A 421 -4.74 -18.00 22.02
C ASN A 421 -3.59 -17.74 21.04
N ILE A 422 -3.39 -18.65 20.07
CA ILE A 422 -2.33 -18.50 19.06
C ILE A 422 -2.55 -17.24 18.21
N VAL A 423 -3.80 -16.95 17.83
CA VAL A 423 -4.10 -15.74 17.05
C VAL A 423 -3.83 -14.49 17.87
N LEU A 424 -4.23 -14.44 19.15
CA LEU A 424 -3.93 -13.30 20.02
C LEU A 424 -2.41 -13.08 20.16
N ASP A 425 -1.64 -14.15 20.39
CA ASP A 425 -0.19 -14.09 20.46
C ASP A 425 0.43 -13.57 19.15
N ASP A 426 -0.08 -13.99 17.99
CA ASP A 426 0.38 -13.51 16.67
C ASP A 426 0.08 -12.01 16.46
N ILE A 427 -1.05 -11.52 16.96
CA ILE A 427 -1.44 -10.10 16.89
C ILE A 427 -0.60 -9.24 17.82
N GLU A 428 -0.34 -9.68 19.05
CA GLU A 428 0.59 -9.02 19.96
C GLU A 428 2.01 -9.03 19.38
N TYR A 429 2.43 -10.15 18.81
CA TYR A 429 3.73 -10.24 18.13
C TYR A 429 3.80 -9.29 16.94
N ALA A 430 2.73 -9.05 16.19
CA ALA A 430 2.71 -8.05 15.11
C ALA A 430 2.93 -6.61 15.62
N GLY A 431 2.70 -6.36 16.92
CA GLY A 431 2.95 -5.08 17.59
C GLY A 431 1.69 -4.37 18.08
N PHE A 432 0.52 -5.00 17.98
CA PHE A 432 -0.71 -4.44 18.54
C PHE A 432 -0.67 -4.53 20.07
N SER A 433 -0.80 -3.39 20.74
CA SER A 433 -1.05 -3.38 22.18
C SER A 433 -2.45 -3.88 22.49
N ASP A 434 -2.58 -4.62 23.59
CA ASP A 434 -3.88 -5.02 24.15
C ASP A 434 -4.78 -5.75 23.13
N ALA A 435 -4.19 -6.75 22.46
CA ALA A 435 -4.85 -7.49 21.39
C ALA A 435 -6.21 -8.06 21.81
N ALA A 436 -6.32 -8.53 23.05
CA ALA A 436 -7.55 -9.09 23.62
C ALA A 436 -8.69 -8.06 23.74
N SER A 437 -8.38 -6.78 23.95
CA SER A 437 -9.40 -5.73 24.12
C SER A 437 -9.87 -5.11 22.79
N ARG A 438 -9.07 -5.27 21.72
CA ARG A 438 -9.43 -4.85 20.36
C ARG A 438 -10.79 -5.41 19.98
N ILE A 439 -11.62 -4.58 19.36
CA ILE A 439 -13.02 -4.93 19.09
C ILE A 439 -13.13 -6.19 18.24
N GLY A 440 -12.16 -6.44 17.35
CA GLY A 440 -12.06 -7.62 16.49
C GLY A 440 -11.90 -8.93 17.26
N TYR A 441 -11.22 -8.91 18.42
CA TYR A 441 -10.84 -10.10 19.18
C TYR A 441 -11.53 -10.23 20.54
N ARG A 442 -12.23 -9.19 21.01
CA ARG A 442 -12.88 -9.16 22.33
C ARG A 442 -13.75 -10.38 22.63
N GLN A 443 -14.52 -10.85 21.64
CA GLN A 443 -15.35 -12.05 21.80
C GLN A 443 -14.49 -13.32 21.91
N ALA A 444 -13.44 -13.44 21.11
CA ALA A 444 -12.50 -14.55 21.20
C ALA A 444 -11.80 -14.58 22.57
N ALA A 445 -11.39 -13.42 23.08
CA ALA A 445 -10.77 -13.30 24.39
C ALA A 445 -11.72 -13.67 25.54
N ALA A 446 -13.02 -13.33 25.42
CA ALA A 446 -14.02 -13.68 26.42
C ALA A 446 -14.24 -15.19 26.57
N GLU A 447 -14.03 -16.00 25.53
CA GLU A 447 -14.16 -17.47 25.57
C GLU A 447 -12.95 -18.17 26.22
N LEU A 448 -11.87 -17.43 26.52
CA LEU A 448 -10.66 -17.98 27.16
C LEU A 448 -10.74 -17.97 28.70
N HIS A 449 -11.80 -17.37 29.26
CA HIS A 449 -12.05 -17.19 30.68
C HIS A 449 -13.42 -17.74 31.07
#